data_AF-A0A7J9VRF2-F1
#
_entry.id   AF-A0A7J9VRF2-F1
#
_cell.length_a   1.000
_cell.length_b   1.000
_cell.length_c   1.000
_cell.angle_alpha   90.00
_cell.angle_beta   90.00
_cell.angle_gamma   90.00
#
_symmetry.space_group_name_H-M   'P 1'
#
loop_
_entity.id
_entity.type
_entity.pdbx_description
1 polymer ?
#
loop_
_entity_poly.entity_id
_entity_poly.type
_entity_poly.pdbx_seq_one_letter_code
_entity_poly.pdbx_strand_id
1 'polypeptide(L)'
;MNQNTNGNLKVGELARATGLTVRTLHYYDEIGLLEPSDRSPSGHRLYSSDDVQRLYRIGLLRRLGLRLDEIGKALEDSAWDLRTAMNRHIDQLDRQLALSHRLRLRLATMVTTIAERGEPPTQELLEALEEMTMLDTKAQRRVPWLIYADIEAAHDYLVEVFGLEAGRLERDDDGSVVHGEVTAGDGVIWLHRIAPEFGLESPKTAGHDTVGMSVMVEDVDAHYAHAKDAGATIVYEPTDMPYGFREYGARDLENRLWSFMTPLD
;
A
#
# COMPACT_ATOMS: atom_id res chain seq x y z
N MET A 1 3.23 -38.56 23.84
CA MET A 1 4.53 -38.04 24.31
C MET A 1 5.19 -37.35 23.11
N ASN A 2 5.56 -36.06 23.12
CA ASN A 2 6.19 -35.30 24.20
C ASN A 2 5.57 -33.91 24.36
N GLN A 3 5.24 -33.61 25.62
CA GLN A 3 5.15 -32.25 26.11
C GLN A 3 6.57 -31.70 26.23
N ASN A 4 6.82 -30.55 25.61
CA ASN A 4 7.91 -29.65 25.99
C ASN A 4 7.58 -28.23 25.52
N THR A 5 6.49 -27.68 26.02
CA THR A 5 6.03 -26.31 25.71
C THR A 5 6.61 -25.23 26.64
N ASN A 6 7.57 -25.58 27.50
CA ASN A 6 8.23 -24.65 28.45
C ASN A 6 9.75 -24.52 28.22
N GLY A 7 10.29 -24.96 27.07
CA GLY A 7 11.72 -24.87 26.76
C GLY A 7 11.99 -23.89 25.62
N ASN A 8 12.96 -23.00 25.80
CA ASN A 8 13.41 -22.11 24.72
C ASN A 8 13.90 -22.95 23.52
N LEU A 9 13.45 -22.61 22.31
CA LEU A 9 13.79 -23.29 21.07
C LEU A 9 15.15 -22.85 20.55
N LYS A 10 15.99 -23.79 20.11
CA LYS A 10 17.21 -23.42 19.38
C LYS A 10 16.84 -22.89 17.98
N VAL A 11 17.70 -22.04 17.41
CA VAL A 11 17.48 -21.46 16.07
C VAL A 11 17.15 -22.49 14.98
N GLY A 12 17.77 -23.68 15.00
CA GLY A 12 17.49 -24.75 14.04
C GLY A 12 16.13 -25.43 14.25
N GLU A 13 15.66 -25.50 15.49
CA GLU A 13 14.34 -26.04 15.83
C GLU A 13 13.24 -25.05 15.43
N LEU A 14 13.47 -23.75 15.69
CA LEU A 14 12.57 -22.66 15.29
C LEU A 14 12.44 -22.55 13.77
N ALA A 15 13.56 -22.63 13.03
CA ALA A 15 13.56 -22.65 11.57
C ALA A 15 12.72 -23.81 11.02
N ARG A 16 12.90 -25.02 11.57
CA ARG A 16 12.14 -26.21 11.15
C ARG A 16 10.64 -26.09 11.46
N ALA A 17 10.29 -25.55 12.63
CA ALA A 17 8.90 -25.39 13.04
C ALA A 17 8.15 -24.31 12.24
N THR A 18 8.84 -23.27 11.77
CA THR A 18 8.21 -22.13 11.09
C THR A 18 8.34 -22.19 9.56
N GLY A 19 9.16 -23.09 9.02
CA GLY A 19 9.47 -23.15 7.59
C GLY A 19 10.41 -22.03 7.11
N LEU A 20 10.95 -21.21 8.03
CA LEU A 20 11.95 -20.19 7.72
C LEU A 20 13.35 -20.80 7.69
N THR A 21 14.28 -20.16 7.00
CA THR A 21 15.67 -20.57 7.02
C THR A 21 16.38 -20.01 8.26
N VAL A 22 17.40 -20.73 8.77
CA VAL A 22 18.28 -20.22 9.83
C VAL A 22 18.90 -18.87 9.43
N ARG A 23 19.23 -18.69 8.14
CA ARG A 23 19.72 -17.42 7.59
C ARG A 23 18.71 -16.28 7.76
N THR A 24 17.42 -16.55 7.53
CA THR A 24 16.35 -15.56 7.74
C THR A 24 16.23 -15.16 9.20
N LEU A 25 16.32 -16.12 10.12
CA LEU A 25 16.26 -15.84 11.57
C LEU A 25 17.49 -15.07 12.06
N HIS A 26 18.69 -15.36 11.55
CA HIS A 26 19.88 -14.56 11.84
C HIS A 26 19.78 -13.15 11.28
N TYR A 27 19.21 -12.99 10.08
CA TYR A 27 18.98 -11.67 9.51
C TYR A 27 17.97 -10.86 10.34
N TYR A 28 16.90 -11.49 10.86
CA TYR A 28 15.96 -10.82 11.76
C TYR A 28 16.60 -10.40 13.09
N ASP A 29 17.53 -11.18 13.63
CA ASP A 29 18.35 -10.81 14.79
C ASP A 29 19.27 -9.63 14.47
N GLU A 30 19.95 -9.65 13.32
CA GLU A 30 20.88 -8.59 12.89
C GLU A 30 20.20 -7.22 12.73
N ILE A 31 18.95 -7.20 12.24
CA ILE A 31 18.18 -5.97 12.06
C ILE A 31 17.31 -5.61 13.28
N GLY A 32 17.43 -6.34 14.40
CA GLY A 32 16.64 -6.12 15.63
C GLY A 32 15.15 -6.47 15.51
N LEU A 33 14.74 -7.12 14.42
CA LEU A 33 13.34 -7.47 14.18
C LEU A 33 12.87 -8.64 15.05
N LEU A 34 13.74 -9.63 15.28
CA LEU A 34 13.52 -10.76 16.19
C LEU A 34 14.83 -11.15 16.86
N GLU A 35 15.01 -10.73 18.10
CA GLU A 35 16.17 -11.08 18.92
C GLU A 35 15.88 -12.34 19.74
N PRO A 36 16.87 -13.23 19.95
CA PRO A 36 16.71 -14.37 20.82
C PRO A 36 16.64 -13.92 22.29
N SER A 37 15.62 -14.37 23.01
CA SER A 37 15.49 -14.09 24.45
C SER A 37 16.68 -14.53 25.30
N ASP A 38 17.45 -15.54 24.86
CA ASP A 38 18.62 -16.02 25.61
C ASP A 38 19.67 -16.70 24.71
N ARG A 39 20.83 -17.04 25.30
CA ARG A 39 21.86 -17.88 24.70
C ARG A 39 22.23 -19.05 25.60
N SER A 40 22.45 -20.21 25.00
CA SER A 40 22.93 -21.38 25.74
C SER A 40 24.35 -21.13 26.28
N PRO A 41 24.82 -21.91 27.27
CA PRO A 41 26.21 -21.85 27.75
C PRO A 41 27.27 -22.08 26.66
N SER A 42 26.88 -22.75 25.57
CA SER A 42 27.70 -23.00 24.38
C SER A 42 27.55 -21.92 23.28
N GLY A 43 26.83 -20.83 23.54
CA GLY A 43 26.68 -19.68 22.64
C GLY A 43 25.52 -19.77 21.62
N HIS A 44 24.69 -20.82 21.66
CA HIS A 44 23.59 -20.98 20.71
C HIS A 44 22.40 -20.08 21.07
N ARG A 45 21.76 -19.47 20.07
CA ARG A 45 20.53 -18.67 20.24
C ARG A 45 19.37 -19.53 20.74
N LEU A 46 18.66 -19.03 21.74
CA LEU A 46 17.49 -19.64 22.37
C LEU A 46 16.30 -18.69 22.29
N TYR A 47 15.18 -19.18 21.73
CA TYR A 47 13.97 -18.40 21.49
C TYR A 47 12.85 -18.83 22.42
N SER A 48 12.30 -17.89 23.18
CA SER A 48 11.19 -18.11 24.12
C SER A 48 9.84 -18.24 23.41
N SER A 49 8.77 -18.53 24.16
CA SER A 49 7.40 -18.48 23.64
C SER A 49 7.00 -17.11 23.09
N ASP A 50 7.53 -16.03 23.67
CA ASP A 50 7.22 -14.66 23.25
C ASP A 50 7.92 -14.30 21.95
N ASP A 51 9.14 -14.81 21.75
CA ASP A 51 9.84 -14.71 20.47
C ASP A 51 9.08 -15.42 19.36
N VAL A 52 8.49 -16.59 19.66
CA VAL A 52 7.65 -17.32 18.69
C VAL A 52 6.37 -16.53 18.36
N GLN A 53 5.75 -15.89 19.35
CA GLN A 53 4.58 -15.03 19.13
C GLN A 53 4.94 -13.80 18.29
N ARG A 54 6.08 -13.16 18.57
CA ARG A 54 6.61 -12.05 17.76
C ARG A 54 6.89 -12.51 16.33
N LEU A 55 7.51 -13.67 16.14
CA LEU A 55 7.77 -14.25 14.82
C LEU A 55 6.49 -14.58 14.05
N TYR A 56 5.44 -15.04 14.73
CA TYR A 56 4.13 -15.22 14.11
C TYR A 56 3.56 -13.89 13.59
N ARG A 57 3.67 -12.80 14.37
CA ARG A 57 3.25 -11.47 13.95
C ARG A 57 4.07 -10.96 12.76
N ILE A 58 5.40 -11.13 12.79
CA ILE A 58 6.28 -10.82 11.64
C ILE A 58 5.79 -11.56 10.37
N GLY A 59 5.51 -12.86 10.49
CA GLY A 59 5.02 -13.67 9.37
C GLY A 59 3.65 -13.26 8.86
N LEU A 60 2.75 -12.82 9.75
CA LEU A 60 1.45 -12.26 9.37
C LEU A 60 1.64 -10.96 8.58
N LEU A 61 2.36 -9.98 9.14
CA LEU A 61 2.55 -8.67 8.55
C LEU A 61 3.29 -8.71 7.21
N ARG A 62 4.27 -9.60 7.07
CA ARG A 62 4.96 -9.83 5.80
C ARG A 62 4.01 -10.36 4.72
N ARG A 63 3.02 -11.20 5.08
CA ARG A 63 1.99 -11.67 4.15
C ARG A 63 0.98 -10.59 3.78
N LEU A 64 0.82 -9.58 4.65
CA LEU A 64 0.05 -8.38 4.38
C LEU A 64 0.80 -7.37 3.49
N GLY A 65 2.03 -7.69 3.07
CA GLY A 65 2.82 -6.86 2.16
C GLY A 65 3.70 -5.81 2.83
N LEU A 66 3.76 -5.78 4.17
CA LEU A 66 4.64 -4.85 4.88
C LEU A 66 6.11 -5.24 4.69
N ARG A 67 6.94 -4.21 4.51
CA ARG A 67 8.39 -4.33 4.49
C ARG A 67 8.92 -4.54 5.91
N LEU A 68 10.10 -5.16 6.04
CA LEU A 68 10.63 -5.56 7.34
C LEU A 68 10.86 -4.38 8.31
N ASP A 69 11.17 -3.19 7.78
CA ASP A 69 11.31 -1.94 8.52
C ASP A 69 9.96 -1.42 9.06
N GLU A 70 8.89 -1.56 8.28
CA GLU A 70 7.51 -1.23 8.72
C GLU A 70 7.01 -2.24 9.77
N ILE A 71 7.37 -3.52 9.62
CA ILE A 71 7.05 -4.57 10.58
C ILE A 71 7.72 -4.28 11.93
N GLY A 72 8.97 -3.83 11.96
CA GLY A 72 9.65 -3.44 13.19
C GLY A 72 8.88 -2.37 13.96
N LYS A 73 8.53 -1.27 13.27
CA LYS A 73 7.74 -0.17 13.83
C LYS A 73 6.36 -0.63 14.32
N ALA A 74 5.66 -1.43 13.53
CA ALA A 74 4.35 -1.99 13.86
C ALA A 74 4.35 -2.88 15.12
N LEU A 75 5.47 -3.54 15.39
CA LEU A 75 5.62 -4.41 16.56
C LEU A 75 6.04 -3.64 17.82
N GLU A 76 6.53 -2.42 17.68
CA GLU A 76 6.99 -1.54 18.77
C GLU A 76 5.94 -0.50 19.15
N ASP A 77 5.14 -0.07 18.19
CA ASP A 77 4.10 0.93 18.38
C ASP A 77 2.79 0.30 18.90
N SER A 78 2.42 0.61 20.14
CA SER A 78 1.13 0.20 20.72
C SER A 78 -0.09 0.89 20.09
N ALA A 79 0.13 1.97 19.33
CA ALA A 79 -0.88 2.69 18.56
C ALA A 79 -0.97 2.21 17.09
N TRP A 80 -0.03 1.37 16.63
CA TRP A 80 -0.14 0.73 15.33
C TRP A 80 -1.33 -0.22 15.33
N ASP A 81 -2.36 0.11 14.55
CA ASP A 81 -3.62 -0.62 14.60
C ASP A 81 -3.59 -1.87 13.70
N LEU A 82 -3.07 -2.96 14.28
CA LEU A 82 -3.12 -4.31 13.70
C LEU A 82 -4.52 -4.68 13.20
N ARG A 83 -5.58 -4.23 13.89
CA ARG A 83 -6.96 -4.52 13.49
C ARG A 83 -7.27 -3.84 12.16
N THR A 84 -6.90 -2.58 11.99
CA THR A 84 -7.07 -1.87 10.71
C THR A 84 -6.28 -2.54 9.58
N ALA A 85 -5.02 -2.94 9.82
CA ALA A 85 -4.23 -3.67 8.82
C ALA A 85 -4.86 -5.04 8.46
N MET A 86 -5.39 -5.77 9.44
CA MET A 86 -6.09 -7.04 9.23
C MET A 86 -7.41 -6.87 8.48
N ASN A 87 -8.19 -5.84 8.81
CA ASN A 87 -9.44 -5.54 8.11
C ASN A 87 -9.18 -5.22 6.62
N ARG A 88 -8.16 -4.41 6.32
CA ARG A 88 -7.76 -4.14 4.93
C ARG A 88 -7.38 -5.42 4.17
N HIS A 89 -6.77 -6.39 4.83
CA HIS A 89 -6.45 -7.67 4.21
C HIS A 89 -7.68 -8.55 3.98
N ILE A 90 -8.61 -8.56 4.93
CA ILE A 90 -9.91 -9.22 4.78
C ILE A 90 -10.62 -8.65 3.55
N ASP A 91 -10.67 -7.32 3.41
CA ASP A 91 -11.31 -6.68 2.24
C ASP A 91 -10.63 -7.07 0.92
N GLN A 92 -9.30 -7.19 0.90
CA GLN A 92 -8.57 -7.64 -0.28
C GLN A 92 -8.89 -9.11 -0.62
N LEU A 93 -8.92 -10.00 0.37
CA LEU A 93 -9.27 -11.40 0.18
C LEU A 93 -10.72 -11.56 -0.28
N ASP A 94 -11.64 -10.76 0.26
CA ASP A 94 -13.05 -10.76 -0.14
C ASP A 94 -13.20 -10.30 -1.60
N ARG A 95 -12.43 -9.29 -2.04
CA ARG A 95 -12.37 -8.90 -3.46
C ARG A 95 -11.87 -10.03 -4.36
N GLN A 96 -10.81 -10.73 -3.94
CA GLN A 96 -10.29 -11.88 -4.70
C GLN A 96 -11.29 -13.04 -4.75
N LEU A 97 -11.98 -13.30 -3.64
CA LEU A 97 -13.00 -14.34 -3.54
C LEU A 97 -14.20 -14.00 -4.43
N ALA A 98 -14.65 -12.74 -4.43
CA ALA A 98 -15.77 -12.29 -5.28
C ALA A 98 -15.46 -12.47 -6.77
N LEU A 99 -14.25 -12.07 -7.20
CA LEU A 99 -13.79 -12.28 -8.58
C LEU A 99 -13.71 -13.76 -8.95
N SER A 100 -13.08 -14.57 -8.09
CA SER A 100 -12.94 -16.01 -8.30
C SER A 100 -14.29 -16.72 -8.36
N HIS A 101 -15.23 -16.31 -7.50
CA HIS A 101 -16.58 -16.85 -7.47
C HIS A 101 -17.38 -16.45 -8.71
N ARG A 102 -17.23 -15.21 -9.19
CA ARG A 102 -17.88 -14.74 -10.42
C ARG A 102 -17.40 -15.51 -11.65
N LEU A 103 -16.08 -15.68 -11.81
CA LEU A 103 -15.52 -16.51 -12.87
C LEU A 103 -16.03 -17.96 -12.79
N ARG A 104 -16.02 -18.55 -11.59
CA ARG A 104 -16.55 -19.91 -11.38
C ARG A 104 -18.00 -20.05 -11.84
N LEU A 105 -18.87 -19.12 -11.45
CA LEU A 105 -20.28 -19.16 -11.85
C LEU A 105 -20.43 -19.02 -13.36
N ARG A 106 -19.69 -18.09 -13.98
CA ARG A 106 -19.72 -17.90 -15.44
C ARG A 106 -19.25 -19.16 -16.18
N LEU A 107 -18.13 -19.75 -15.78
CA LEU A 107 -17.65 -21.00 -16.35
C LEU A 107 -18.67 -22.14 -16.18
N ALA A 108 -19.35 -22.22 -15.03
CA ALA A 108 -20.40 -23.22 -14.81
C ALA A 108 -21.60 -23.02 -15.76
N THR A 109 -22.00 -21.78 -16.00
CA THR A 109 -23.03 -21.45 -17.01
C THR A 109 -22.57 -21.83 -18.41
N MET A 110 -21.34 -21.49 -18.80
CA MET A 110 -20.80 -21.82 -20.12
C MET A 110 -20.73 -23.34 -20.36
N VAL A 111 -20.36 -24.13 -19.34
CA VAL A 111 -20.39 -25.60 -19.42
C VAL A 111 -21.81 -26.10 -19.74
N THR A 112 -22.83 -25.49 -19.15
CA THR A 112 -24.24 -25.81 -19.43
C THR A 112 -24.60 -25.40 -20.86
N THR A 113 -24.22 -24.19 -21.30
CA THR A 113 -24.45 -23.70 -22.67
C THR A 113 -23.80 -24.59 -23.74
N ILE A 114 -22.57 -25.06 -23.50
CA ILE A 114 -21.85 -25.97 -24.40
C ILE A 114 -22.60 -27.30 -24.53
N ALA A 115 -23.12 -27.84 -23.42
CA ALA A 115 -23.88 -29.08 -23.44
C ALA A 115 -25.17 -28.96 -24.27
N GLU A 116 -25.77 -27.77 -24.34
CA GLU A 116 -27.01 -27.53 -25.08
C GLU A 116 -26.80 -27.09 -26.54
N ARG A 117 -25.74 -26.30 -26.82
CA ARG A 117 -25.56 -25.57 -28.09
C ARG A 117 -24.25 -25.88 -28.83
N GLY A 118 -23.37 -26.69 -28.25
CA GLY A 118 -22.08 -27.08 -28.83
C GLY A 118 -20.94 -26.10 -28.54
N GLU A 119 -21.19 -24.79 -28.54
CA GLU A 119 -20.18 -23.76 -28.24
C GLU A 119 -20.77 -22.56 -27.48
N PRO A 120 -19.98 -21.87 -26.62
CA PRO A 120 -20.43 -20.68 -25.92
C PRO A 120 -20.33 -19.43 -26.83
N PRO A 121 -21.18 -18.42 -26.64
CA PRO A 121 -21.09 -17.15 -27.37
C PRO A 121 -19.73 -16.45 -27.19
N THR A 122 -19.25 -15.75 -28.21
CA THR A 122 -17.97 -15.01 -28.17
C THR A 122 -17.91 -13.97 -27.05
N GLN A 123 -19.03 -13.31 -26.73
CA GLN A 123 -19.09 -12.33 -25.65
C GLN A 123 -18.80 -12.97 -24.27
N GLU A 124 -19.34 -14.16 -24.01
CA GLU A 124 -19.09 -14.88 -22.75
C GLU A 124 -17.63 -15.34 -22.64
N LEU A 125 -17.02 -15.74 -23.77
CA LEU A 125 -15.60 -16.06 -23.84
C LEU A 125 -14.72 -14.85 -23.54
N LEU A 126 -15.03 -13.67 -24.09
CA LEU A 126 -14.29 -12.44 -23.84
C LEU A 126 -14.37 -12.03 -22.37
N GLU A 127 -15.57 -12.05 -21.78
CA GLU A 127 -15.78 -11.75 -20.35
C GLU A 127 -15.03 -12.74 -19.44
N ALA A 128 -15.03 -14.03 -19.78
CA ALA A 128 -14.27 -15.03 -19.04
C ALA A 128 -12.75 -14.82 -19.17
N LEU A 129 -12.25 -14.47 -20.36
CA LEU A 129 -10.83 -14.17 -20.60
C LEU A 129 -10.38 -12.91 -19.85
N GLU A 130 -11.21 -11.87 -19.80
CA GLU A 130 -10.94 -10.67 -19.00
C GLU A 130 -10.85 -11.02 -17.51
N GLU A 131 -11.79 -11.82 -16.99
CA GLU A 131 -11.78 -12.25 -15.58
C GLU A 131 -10.61 -13.17 -15.23
N MET A 132 -10.24 -14.08 -16.13
CA MET A 132 -9.03 -14.89 -16.01
C MET A 132 -7.77 -14.04 -16.03
N THR A 133 -7.70 -13.06 -16.94
CA THR A 133 -6.56 -12.11 -17.01
C THR A 133 -6.46 -11.29 -15.72
N MET A 134 -7.59 -10.85 -15.14
CA MET A 134 -7.62 -10.12 -13.87
C MET A 134 -7.23 -10.99 -12.66
N LEU A 135 -7.45 -12.30 -12.72
CA LEU A 135 -6.96 -13.27 -11.72
C LEU A 135 -5.46 -13.58 -11.89
N ASP A 136 -4.96 -13.61 -13.13
CA ASP A 136 -3.58 -13.93 -13.47
C ASP A 136 -2.62 -12.72 -13.42
N THR A 137 -3.15 -11.50 -13.53
CA THR A 137 -2.32 -10.28 -13.54
C THR A 137 -1.79 -9.98 -12.15
N LYS A 138 -0.50 -10.28 -11.92
CA LYS A 138 0.25 -9.91 -10.71
C LYS A 138 0.67 -8.43 -10.69
N ALA A 139 -0.24 -7.52 -11.01
CA ALA A 139 -0.09 -6.11 -10.64
C ALA A 139 -0.82 -5.91 -9.30
N GLN A 140 -0.06 -5.89 -8.20
CA GLN A 140 -0.65 -5.88 -6.86
C GLN A 140 -1.13 -4.49 -6.42
N ARG A 141 -0.45 -3.42 -6.88
CA ARG A 141 -0.74 -2.04 -6.52
C ARG A 141 -0.15 -1.10 -7.57
N ARG A 142 -0.82 0.03 -7.82
CA ARG A 142 -0.26 1.15 -8.58
C ARG A 142 0.30 2.16 -7.59
N VAL A 143 1.52 2.63 -7.84
CA VAL A 143 2.15 3.71 -7.06
C VAL A 143 2.46 4.83 -8.04
N PRO A 144 1.71 5.94 -8.02
CA PRO A 144 2.00 7.08 -8.88
C PRO A 144 3.31 7.75 -8.45
N TRP A 145 4.07 8.24 -9.42
CA TRP A 145 5.25 9.07 -9.20
C TRP A 145 4.93 10.50 -9.60
N LEU A 146 5.09 11.43 -8.67
CA LEU A 146 4.94 12.85 -8.92
C LEU A 146 6.32 13.50 -8.91
N ILE A 147 6.62 14.24 -9.98
CA ILE A 147 7.93 14.86 -10.17
C ILE A 147 7.89 16.29 -9.66
N TYR A 148 8.83 16.64 -8.77
CA TYR A 148 8.99 17.96 -8.18
C TYR A 148 10.44 18.44 -8.29
N ALA A 149 10.63 19.75 -8.44
CA ALA A 149 11.93 20.39 -8.34
C ALA A 149 12.42 20.43 -6.88
N ASP A 150 11.49 20.61 -5.94
CA ASP A 150 11.76 20.60 -4.50
C ASP A 150 10.85 19.57 -3.81
N ILE A 151 11.39 18.37 -3.53
CA ILE A 151 10.62 17.26 -2.94
C ILE A 151 10.18 17.59 -1.51
N GLU A 152 11.04 18.25 -0.72
CA GLU A 152 10.76 18.56 0.68
C GLU A 152 9.62 19.57 0.77
N ALA A 153 9.71 20.67 0.01
CA ALA A 153 8.64 21.67 -0.03
C ALA A 153 7.34 21.11 -0.60
N ALA A 154 7.41 20.20 -1.58
CA ALA A 154 6.22 19.53 -2.11
C ALA A 154 5.60 18.59 -1.07
N HIS A 155 6.41 17.83 -0.34
CA HIS A 155 5.93 16.95 0.74
C HIS A 155 5.20 17.76 1.82
N ASP A 156 5.83 18.81 2.34
CA ASP A 156 5.25 19.69 3.36
C ASP A 156 3.94 20.31 2.85
N TYR A 157 3.91 20.80 1.60
CA TYR A 157 2.71 21.37 1.01
C TYR A 157 1.57 20.35 0.92
N LEU A 158 1.84 19.13 0.43
CA LEU A 158 0.82 18.10 0.27
C LEU A 158 0.26 17.64 1.63
N VAL A 159 1.08 17.63 2.68
CA VAL A 159 0.65 17.29 4.04
C VAL A 159 -0.13 18.43 4.68
N GLU A 160 0.42 19.65 4.69
CA GLU A 160 -0.15 20.77 5.42
C GLU A 160 -1.37 21.37 4.70
N VAL A 161 -1.28 21.56 3.39
CA VAL A 161 -2.32 22.24 2.60
C VAL A 161 -3.39 21.28 2.13
N PHE A 162 -3.02 20.09 1.66
CA PHE A 162 -4.00 19.10 1.20
C PHE A 162 -4.36 18.04 2.24
N GLY A 163 -3.76 18.08 3.44
CA GLY A 163 -4.11 17.15 4.51
C GLY A 163 -3.76 15.70 4.20
N LEU A 164 -2.80 15.45 3.30
CA LEU A 164 -2.32 14.09 3.04
C LEU A 164 -1.47 13.59 4.22
N GLU A 165 -1.40 12.28 4.39
CA GLU A 165 -0.60 11.70 5.45
C GLU A 165 0.89 11.72 5.09
N ALA A 166 1.73 12.20 6.01
CA ALA A 166 3.17 12.26 5.82
C ALA A 166 3.78 10.86 5.70
N GLY A 167 4.56 10.64 4.65
CA GLY A 167 5.43 9.46 4.49
C GLY A 167 6.91 9.78 4.67
N ARG A 168 7.76 8.82 4.31
CA ARG A 168 9.22 8.93 4.48
C ARG A 168 9.83 9.94 3.51
N LEU A 169 10.82 10.70 3.98
CA LEU A 169 11.79 11.43 3.17
C LEU A 169 13.15 10.73 3.26
N GLU A 170 13.71 10.34 2.12
CA GLU A 170 15.07 9.81 2.01
C GLU A 170 16.01 10.92 1.55
N ARG A 171 17.17 10.99 2.20
CA ARG A 171 18.21 11.99 1.92
C ARG A 171 19.49 11.31 1.48
N ASP A 172 20.25 11.99 0.64
CA ASP A 172 21.62 11.60 0.29
C ASP A 172 22.63 12.02 1.38
N ASP A 173 23.91 11.71 1.16
CA ASP A 173 25.01 12.02 2.09
C ASP A 173 25.20 13.54 2.30
N ASP A 174 24.75 14.37 1.34
CA ASP A 174 24.81 15.82 1.41
C ASP A 174 23.57 16.43 2.11
N GLY A 175 22.61 15.59 2.53
CA GLY A 175 21.40 15.98 3.24
C GLY A 175 20.23 16.42 2.33
N SER A 176 20.38 16.31 1.02
CA SER A 176 19.35 16.67 0.05
C SER A 176 18.30 15.56 -0.05
N VAL A 177 17.01 15.91 -0.09
CA VAL A 177 15.94 14.92 -0.29
C VAL A 177 15.99 14.38 -1.72
N VAL A 178 16.12 13.06 -1.84
CA VAL A 178 16.21 12.35 -3.13
C VAL A 178 14.95 11.54 -3.45
N HIS A 179 14.15 11.20 -2.43
CA HIS A 179 12.88 10.50 -2.55
C HIS A 179 11.96 10.89 -1.41
N GLY A 180 10.67 11.04 -1.71
CA GLY A 180 9.65 11.34 -0.70
C GLY A 180 8.41 10.49 -0.88
N GLU A 181 7.62 10.35 0.18
CA GLU A 181 6.36 9.63 0.15
C GLU A 181 5.28 10.45 0.87
N VAL A 182 4.08 10.46 0.31
CA VAL A 182 2.84 10.87 1.00
C VAL A 182 1.78 9.80 0.78
N THR A 183 0.82 9.68 1.68
CA THR A 183 -0.29 8.74 1.56
C THR A 183 -1.61 9.49 1.35
N ALA A 184 -2.38 9.04 0.35
CA ALA A 184 -3.73 9.50 0.08
C ALA A 184 -4.67 8.29 0.14
N GLY A 185 -5.50 8.21 1.18
CA GLY A 185 -6.41 7.09 1.40
C GLY A 185 -5.67 5.76 1.56
N ASP A 186 -5.87 4.84 0.62
CA ASP A 186 -5.26 3.51 0.61
C ASP A 186 -3.97 3.43 -0.26
N GLY A 187 -3.54 4.55 -0.83
CA GLY A 187 -2.45 4.65 -1.82
C GLY A 187 -1.25 5.46 -1.33
N VAL A 188 -0.03 4.95 -1.52
CA VAL A 188 1.19 5.76 -1.38
C VAL A 188 1.47 6.44 -2.71
N ILE A 189 1.93 7.68 -2.65
CA ILE A 189 2.38 8.49 -3.77
C ILE A 189 3.87 8.71 -3.57
N TRP A 190 4.67 8.41 -4.59
CA TRP A 190 6.10 8.68 -4.55
C TRP A 190 6.38 10.06 -5.13
N LEU A 191 7.22 10.81 -4.43
CA LEU A 191 7.72 12.11 -4.82
C LEU A 191 9.15 11.91 -5.31
N HIS A 192 9.41 12.29 -6.55
CA HIS A 192 10.69 12.06 -7.20
C HIS A 192 11.25 13.38 -7.72
N ARG A 193 12.57 13.50 -7.71
CA ARG A 193 13.26 14.67 -8.27
C ARG A 193 13.06 14.75 -9.78
N ILE A 194 13.22 15.96 -10.32
CA ILE A 194 13.48 16.18 -11.75
C ILE A 194 14.72 15.37 -12.16
N ALA A 195 14.58 14.60 -13.24
CA ALA A 195 15.63 13.72 -13.75
C ALA A 195 15.61 13.77 -15.29
N PRO A 196 16.27 14.77 -15.92
CA PRO A 196 16.26 14.95 -17.37
C PRO A 196 16.84 13.73 -18.11
N GLU A 197 17.74 12.98 -17.47
CA GLU A 197 18.30 11.73 -17.99
C GLU A 197 17.23 10.64 -18.26
N PHE A 198 16.07 10.74 -17.60
CA PHE A 198 14.91 9.87 -17.81
C PHE A 198 13.71 10.60 -18.44
N GLY A 199 13.88 11.87 -18.85
CA GLY A 199 12.80 12.69 -19.39
C GLY A 199 11.73 13.07 -18.34
N LEU A 200 12.12 13.16 -17.07
CA LEU A 200 11.21 13.50 -15.96
C LEU A 200 11.33 14.98 -15.59
N GLU A 201 10.25 15.73 -15.76
CA GLU A 201 10.15 17.15 -15.41
C GLU A 201 8.91 17.42 -14.54
N SER A 202 8.97 18.49 -13.74
CA SER A 202 7.82 18.95 -12.98
C SER A 202 6.90 19.84 -13.84
N PRO A 203 5.60 19.96 -13.50
CA PRO A 203 4.67 20.81 -14.26
C PRO A 203 5.11 22.28 -14.30
N LYS A 204 5.74 22.77 -13.23
CA LYS A 204 6.34 24.10 -13.16
C LYS A 204 7.46 24.30 -14.19
N THR A 205 8.28 23.28 -14.42
CA THR A 205 9.40 23.34 -15.37
C THR A 205 8.91 23.22 -16.81
N ALA A 206 7.99 22.28 -17.06
CA ALA A 206 7.41 22.05 -18.38
C ALA A 206 6.45 23.18 -18.82
N GLY A 207 5.94 23.99 -17.89
CA GLY A 207 4.96 25.04 -18.15
C GLY A 207 3.54 24.54 -18.42
N HIS A 208 3.33 23.22 -18.34
CA HIS A 208 2.03 22.58 -18.44
C HIS A 208 2.02 21.27 -17.65
N ASP A 209 0.84 20.83 -17.26
CA ASP A 209 0.64 19.53 -16.61
C ASP A 209 0.07 18.53 -17.62
N THR A 210 0.51 17.28 -17.53
CA THR A 210 0.06 16.19 -18.41
C THR A 210 -0.78 15.16 -17.67
N VAL A 211 -0.79 15.21 -16.32
CA VAL A 211 -1.50 14.26 -15.46
C VAL A 211 -2.08 14.98 -14.26
N GLY A 212 -3.41 14.93 -14.11
CA GLY A 212 -4.10 15.33 -12.88
C GLY A 212 -4.24 14.16 -11.90
N MET A 213 -4.39 14.48 -10.61
CA MET A 213 -4.65 13.49 -9.55
C MET A 213 -6.04 13.73 -8.96
N SER A 214 -6.82 12.65 -8.82
CA SER A 214 -8.11 12.69 -8.12
C SER A 214 -8.02 11.90 -6.83
N VAL A 215 -8.48 12.48 -5.73
CA VAL A 215 -8.44 11.89 -4.39
C VAL A 215 -9.85 11.89 -3.79
N MET A 216 -10.25 10.73 -3.27
CA MET A 216 -11.50 10.60 -2.52
C MET A 216 -11.30 11.14 -1.11
N VAL A 217 -12.22 12.00 -0.65
CA VAL A 217 -12.24 12.55 0.71
C VAL A 217 -13.60 12.28 1.36
N GLU A 218 -13.63 12.23 2.69
CA GLU A 218 -14.86 11.97 3.44
C GLU A 218 -15.87 13.10 3.29
N ASP A 219 -15.40 14.35 3.41
CA ASP A 219 -16.20 15.57 3.24
C ASP A 219 -15.42 16.57 2.38
N VAL A 220 -15.86 16.73 1.13
CA VAL A 220 -15.20 17.59 0.14
C VAL A 220 -15.34 19.08 0.44
N ASP A 221 -16.41 19.53 1.09
CA ASP A 221 -16.60 20.93 1.45
C ASP A 221 -15.69 21.32 2.62
N ALA A 222 -15.57 20.44 3.62
CA ALA A 222 -14.65 20.62 4.74
C ALA A 222 -13.19 20.59 4.27
N HIS A 223 -12.84 19.65 3.39
CA HIS A 223 -11.50 19.55 2.81
C HIS A 223 -11.14 20.77 1.96
N TYR A 224 -12.08 21.27 1.15
CA TYR A 224 -11.94 22.54 0.42
C TYR A 224 -11.67 23.72 1.35
N ALA A 225 -12.44 23.86 2.44
CA ALA A 225 -12.27 24.95 3.39
C ALA A 225 -10.87 24.94 4.01
N HIS A 226 -10.40 23.76 4.46
CA HIS A 226 -9.04 23.58 4.96
C HIS A 226 -7.99 23.99 3.93
N ALA A 227 -8.07 23.44 2.71
CA ALA A 227 -7.08 23.71 1.68
C ALA A 227 -7.03 25.19 1.30
N LYS A 228 -8.19 25.84 1.20
CA LYS A 228 -8.30 27.28 0.92
C LYS A 228 -7.68 28.13 2.03
N ASP A 229 -7.98 27.82 3.29
CA ASP A 229 -7.44 28.53 4.45
C ASP A 229 -5.92 28.32 4.60
N ALA A 230 -5.42 27.15 4.21
CA ALA A 230 -3.99 26.84 4.14
C ALA A 230 -3.28 27.44 2.91
N GLY A 231 -3.98 28.17 2.04
CA GLY A 231 -3.39 28.91 0.92
C GLY A 231 -3.33 28.15 -0.40
N ALA A 232 -4.13 27.11 -0.59
CA ALA A 232 -4.24 26.42 -1.88
C ALA A 232 -4.69 27.37 -3.00
N THR A 233 -4.10 27.19 -4.19
CA THR A 233 -4.58 27.88 -5.39
C THR A 233 -5.79 27.13 -5.94
N ILE A 234 -7.00 27.58 -5.59
CA ILE A 234 -8.25 26.96 -6.03
C ILE A 234 -8.47 27.22 -7.54
N VAL A 235 -8.77 26.15 -8.27
CA VAL A 235 -9.12 26.17 -9.71
C VAL A 235 -10.63 26.29 -9.89
N TYR A 236 -11.40 25.53 -9.12
CA TYR A 236 -12.86 25.61 -9.06
C TYR A 236 -13.35 25.18 -7.67
N GLU A 237 -14.44 25.78 -7.21
CA GLU A 237 -15.05 25.51 -5.90
C GLU A 237 -15.89 24.21 -5.92
N PRO A 238 -16.23 23.65 -4.74
CA PRO A 238 -17.04 22.44 -4.63
C PRO A 238 -18.33 22.50 -5.45
N THR A 239 -18.42 21.64 -6.46
CA THR A 239 -19.51 21.60 -7.44
C THR A 239 -20.02 20.17 -7.60
N ASP A 240 -21.34 20.01 -7.68
CA ASP A 240 -21.98 18.72 -7.96
C ASP A 240 -21.85 18.38 -9.44
N MET A 241 -21.21 17.26 -9.74
CA MET A 241 -20.90 16.85 -11.10
C MET A 241 -21.94 15.87 -11.64
N PRO A 242 -22.22 15.89 -12.96
CA PRO A 242 -23.25 15.04 -13.58
C PRO A 242 -22.95 13.54 -13.50
N TYR A 243 -21.74 13.15 -13.09
CA TYR A 243 -21.31 11.77 -12.90
C TYR A 243 -21.36 11.29 -11.43
N GLY A 244 -22.06 12.01 -10.55
CA GLY A 244 -22.42 11.52 -9.21
C GLY A 244 -21.42 11.83 -8.10
N PHE A 245 -20.59 12.86 -8.26
CA PHE A 245 -19.63 13.29 -7.25
C PHE A 245 -19.73 14.78 -7.03
N ARG A 246 -19.51 15.21 -5.78
CA ARG A 246 -19.21 16.60 -5.45
C ARG A 246 -17.70 16.74 -5.41
N GLU A 247 -17.14 17.70 -6.14
CA GLU A 247 -15.68 17.86 -6.23
C GLU A 247 -15.22 19.31 -6.36
N TYR A 248 -13.98 19.57 -5.95
CA TYR A 248 -13.29 20.84 -6.18
C TYR A 248 -11.88 20.60 -6.73
N GLY A 249 -11.32 21.59 -7.41
CA GLY A 249 -9.97 21.52 -7.98
C GLY A 249 -9.02 22.53 -7.37
N ALA A 250 -7.77 22.14 -7.17
CA ALA A 250 -6.69 23.01 -6.70
C ALA A 250 -5.36 22.73 -7.41
N ARG A 251 -4.48 23.72 -7.42
CA ARG A 251 -3.08 23.60 -7.85
C ARG A 251 -2.17 23.49 -6.64
N ASP A 252 -1.18 22.60 -6.71
CA ASP A 252 -0.11 22.53 -5.71
C ASP A 252 1.01 23.55 -5.96
N LEU A 253 2.06 23.49 -5.12
CA LEU A 253 3.23 24.37 -5.16
C LEU A 253 3.92 24.46 -6.54
N GLU A 254 3.81 23.41 -7.36
CA GLU A 254 4.42 23.34 -8.69
C GLU A 254 3.39 23.29 -9.81
N ASN A 255 2.18 23.81 -9.57
CA ASN A 255 1.08 23.92 -10.51
C ASN A 255 0.50 22.58 -11.00
N ARG A 256 0.67 21.47 -10.26
CA ARG A 256 -0.03 20.22 -10.59
C ARG A 256 -1.52 20.34 -10.28
N LEU A 257 -2.38 19.81 -11.15
CA LEU A 257 -3.82 19.79 -10.89
C LEU A 257 -4.21 18.63 -9.97
N TRP A 258 -4.89 18.97 -8.88
CA TRP A 258 -5.52 18.03 -7.96
C TRP A 258 -7.04 18.25 -7.95
N SER A 259 -7.80 17.16 -7.91
CA SER A 259 -9.25 17.15 -7.70
C SER A 259 -9.56 16.31 -6.47
N PHE A 260 -10.39 16.85 -5.58
CA PHE A 260 -10.85 16.14 -4.37
C PHE A 260 -12.35 15.97 -4.45
N MET A 261 -12.83 14.77 -4.10
CA MET A 261 -14.22 14.42 -4.36
C MET A 261 -14.84 13.47 -3.33
N THR A 262 -16.15 13.61 -3.15
CA THR A 262 -17.01 12.73 -2.35
C THR A 262 -18.21 12.32 -3.20
N PRO A 263 -18.73 11.08 -3.11
CA PRO A 263 -19.94 10.68 -3.85
C PRO A 263 -21.15 11.52 -3.41
N LEU A 264 -22.06 11.79 -4.33
CA LEU A 264 -23.38 12.35 -4.00
C LEU A 264 -24.27 11.23 -3.45
N ASP A 265 -25.11 11.55 -2.45
CA ASP A 265 -26.12 10.65 -1.89
C ASP A 265 -27.27 10.32 -2.86
#